data_AF-A0A496S886-F1
#
_entry.id   AF-A0A496S886-F1
#
_cell.length_a   1.000
_cell.length_b   1.000
_cell.length_c   1.000
_cell.angle_alpha   90.00
_cell.angle_beta   90.00
_cell.angle_gamma   90.00
#
_symmetry.space_group_name_H-M   'P 1'
#
loop_
_entity.id
_entity.type
_entity.pdbx_description
1 polymer ?
#
loop_
_entity_poly.entity_id
_entity_poly.type
_entity_poly.pdbx_seq_one_letter_code
_entity_poly.pdbx_strand_id
1 'polypeptide(L)'
;MRIKSLNSQLVEKEGFSEIKKNIFTTGEVLAAYKGMSLSEQALVIKTGRGVSVVTGCSHPGILKILKLVKSYFKRDNFYFVGGGLHLIDKDQRQLQFLIEEFGKLKVSKVGPTHCSGYEAEELFRKSYKDNFISLEVGKSLEV
;
A
#
# COMPACT_ATOMS: atom_id res chain seq x y z
N MET A 1 -16.86 8.99 -21.01
CA MET A 1 -15.86 8.24 -20.19
C MET A 1 -14.92 7.50 -21.13
N ARG A 2 -13.59 7.74 -21.07
CA ARG A 2 -12.57 7.20 -22.01
C ARG A 2 -12.52 5.65 -22.11
N ILE A 3 -13.13 4.94 -21.17
CA ILE A 3 -13.14 3.47 -21.15
C ILE A 3 -13.97 2.88 -22.31
N LYS A 4 -15.07 3.55 -22.70
CA LYS A 4 -15.96 3.05 -23.77
C LYS A 4 -15.30 3.04 -25.16
N SER A 5 -14.29 3.87 -25.39
CA SER A 5 -13.57 3.92 -26.68
C SER A 5 -12.46 2.89 -26.82
N LEU A 6 -12.16 2.12 -25.76
CA LEU A 6 -11.07 1.13 -25.74
C LEU A 6 -11.54 -0.32 -25.94
N ASN A 7 -12.81 -0.53 -26.27
CA ASN A 7 -13.44 -1.86 -26.35
C ASN A 7 -13.29 -2.67 -25.04
N SER A 8 -13.16 -1.96 -23.91
CA SER A 8 -12.99 -2.54 -22.57
C SER A 8 -14.31 -2.54 -21.81
N GLN A 9 -14.56 -3.59 -21.04
CA GLN A 9 -15.67 -3.65 -20.10
C GLN A 9 -15.28 -2.99 -18.78
N LEU A 10 -16.04 -1.98 -18.34
CA LEU A 10 -15.91 -1.44 -16.99
C LEU A 10 -16.47 -2.46 -15.99
N VAL A 11 -15.67 -2.79 -14.98
CA VAL A 11 -16.09 -3.61 -13.85
C VAL A 11 -15.87 -2.80 -12.58
N GLU A 12 -16.95 -2.48 -11.89
CA GLU A 12 -16.91 -1.75 -10.62
C GLU A 12 -16.86 -2.73 -9.46
N LYS A 13 -15.98 -2.45 -8.49
CA LYS A 13 -15.76 -3.30 -7.31
C LYS A 13 -15.65 -2.42 -6.07
N GLU A 14 -16.70 -2.41 -5.28
CA GLU A 14 -16.76 -1.62 -4.03
C GLU A 14 -15.94 -2.27 -2.91
N GLY A 15 -15.85 -3.60 -2.88
CA GLY A 15 -15.15 -4.35 -1.84
C GLY A 15 -13.96 -5.16 -2.33
N PHE A 16 -13.26 -5.78 -1.38
CA PHE A 16 -12.12 -6.64 -1.64
C PHE A 16 -12.47 -7.73 -2.66
N SER A 17 -11.74 -7.78 -3.76
CA SER A 17 -12.11 -8.61 -4.91
C SER A 17 -10.88 -9.14 -5.65
N GLU A 18 -10.92 -10.43 -6.04
CA GLU A 18 -9.93 -10.99 -6.96
C GLU A 18 -10.22 -10.54 -8.39
N ILE A 19 -9.26 -9.88 -9.03
CA ILE A 19 -9.37 -9.34 -10.40
C ILE A 19 -8.63 -10.21 -11.43
N LYS A 20 -7.66 -11.00 -10.97
CA LYS A 20 -6.96 -12.05 -11.70
C LYS A 20 -6.41 -13.04 -10.68
N LYS A 21 -6.14 -14.29 -11.07
CA LYS A 21 -5.56 -15.29 -10.16
C LYS A 21 -4.41 -14.70 -9.33
N ASN A 22 -4.57 -14.70 -8.01
CA ASN A 22 -3.64 -14.16 -7.01
C ASN A 22 -3.40 -12.64 -7.06
N ILE A 23 -4.24 -11.89 -7.76
CA ILE A 23 -4.19 -10.43 -7.86
C ILE A 23 -5.56 -9.89 -7.46
N PHE A 24 -5.57 -9.02 -6.46
CA PHE A 24 -6.77 -8.49 -5.84
C PHE A 24 -6.72 -6.97 -5.80
N THR A 25 -7.89 -6.35 -5.75
CA THR A 25 -8.06 -4.97 -5.29
C THR A 25 -8.66 -4.99 -3.89
N THR A 26 -8.34 -4.00 -3.07
CA THR A 26 -9.07 -3.76 -1.81
C THR A 26 -10.51 -3.33 -2.03
N GLY A 27 -10.88 -2.96 -3.26
CA GLY A 27 -12.05 -2.13 -3.50
C GLY A 27 -11.87 -0.76 -2.86
N GLU A 28 -12.98 -0.07 -2.62
CA GLU A 28 -12.99 1.25 -2.04
C GLU A 28 -12.68 1.23 -0.55
N VAL A 29 -11.68 2.03 -0.18
CA VAL A 29 -11.31 2.32 1.20
C VAL A 29 -11.55 3.80 1.43
N LEU A 30 -12.58 4.11 2.20
CA LEU A 30 -12.99 5.48 2.48
C LEU A 30 -11.93 6.24 3.30
N ALA A 31 -11.69 7.47 2.89
CA ALA A 31 -10.84 8.46 3.53
C ALA A 31 -11.59 9.79 3.69
N ALA A 32 -11.18 10.57 4.69
CA ALA A 32 -11.47 11.99 4.77
C ALA A 32 -10.16 12.75 4.59
N TYR A 33 -10.11 13.68 3.64
CA TYR A 33 -8.92 14.48 3.36
C TYR A 33 -9.33 15.90 3.02
N LYS A 34 -8.73 16.88 3.70
CA LYS A 34 -9.02 18.32 3.54
C LYS A 34 -10.52 18.67 3.56
N GLY A 35 -11.27 18.03 4.46
CA GLY A 35 -12.71 18.26 4.62
C GLY A 35 -13.60 17.59 3.56
N MET A 36 -13.04 16.78 2.67
CA MET A 36 -13.76 16.03 1.64
C MET A 36 -13.67 14.53 1.86
N SER A 37 -14.72 13.81 1.49
CA SER A 37 -14.69 12.33 1.40
C SER A 37 -14.10 11.90 0.07
N LEU A 38 -13.23 10.90 0.11
CA LEU A 38 -12.74 10.21 -1.08
C LEU A 38 -12.61 8.71 -0.82
N SER A 39 -12.60 7.93 -1.90
CA SER A 39 -12.29 6.51 -1.88
C SER A 39 -10.93 6.28 -2.53
N GLU A 40 -10.09 5.47 -1.90
CA GLU A 40 -8.87 4.93 -2.52
C GLU A 40 -8.94 3.41 -2.58
N GLN A 41 -8.13 2.82 -3.46
CA GLN A 41 -7.94 1.38 -3.52
C GLN A 41 -6.44 1.04 -3.57
N ALA A 42 -6.10 -0.18 -3.16
CA ALA A 42 -4.75 -0.72 -3.24
C ALA A 42 -4.73 -2.02 -4.05
N LEU A 43 -3.64 -2.23 -4.78
CA LEU A 43 -3.35 -3.49 -5.47
C LEU A 43 -2.74 -4.47 -4.46
N VAL A 44 -3.23 -5.70 -4.48
CA VAL A 44 -2.76 -6.77 -3.59
C VAL A 44 -2.36 -7.97 -4.43
N ILE A 45 -1.15 -8.48 -4.21
CA ILE A 45 -0.57 -9.60 -4.97
C ILE A 45 -0.18 -10.68 -3.98
N LYS A 46 -0.69 -11.89 -4.17
CA LYS A 46 -0.37 -13.05 -3.33
C LYS A 46 0.60 -13.98 -4.06
N THR A 47 1.74 -14.26 -3.44
CA THR A 47 2.73 -15.22 -3.97
C THR A 47 3.14 -16.21 -2.88
N GLY A 48 4.00 -17.17 -3.21
CA GLY A 48 4.60 -18.06 -2.21
C GLY A 48 5.46 -17.32 -1.18
N ARG A 49 5.87 -16.07 -1.46
CA ARG A 49 6.64 -15.21 -0.56
C ARG A 49 5.76 -14.47 0.47
N GLY A 50 4.45 -14.45 0.26
CA GLY A 50 3.49 -13.74 1.11
C GLY A 50 2.62 -12.78 0.30
N VAL A 51 2.10 -11.75 0.99
CA VAL A 51 1.20 -10.75 0.39
C VAL A 51 1.94 -9.45 0.15
N SER A 52 1.87 -8.93 -1.07
CA SER A 52 2.41 -7.62 -1.43
C SER A 52 1.29 -6.61 -1.64
N VAL A 53 1.46 -5.40 -1.13
CA VAL A 53 0.47 -4.31 -1.23
C VAL A 53 1.10 -3.08 -1.87
N VAL A 54 0.49 -2.61 -2.96
CA VAL A 54 0.92 -1.39 -3.66
C VAL A 54 -0.19 -0.35 -3.60
N THR A 55 0.18 0.86 -3.20
CA THR A 55 -0.76 1.97 -2.96
C THR A 55 -0.46 3.17 -3.85
N GLY A 56 -1.50 3.96 -4.13
CA GLY A 56 -1.35 5.26 -4.78
C GLY A 56 -0.76 6.30 -3.81
N CYS A 57 -1.59 6.83 -2.90
CA CYS A 57 -1.12 7.74 -1.84
C CYS A 57 -1.53 7.32 -0.42
N SER A 58 -2.48 6.40 -0.22
CA SER A 58 -2.86 5.90 1.11
C SER A 58 -3.49 6.95 2.03
N HIS A 59 -4.31 7.85 1.50
CA HIS A 59 -5.06 8.83 2.31
C HIS A 59 -5.90 8.20 3.43
N PRO A 60 -6.51 6.99 3.29
CA PRO A 60 -7.17 6.31 4.40
C PRO A 60 -6.25 5.93 5.57
N GLY A 61 -4.93 6.03 5.39
CA GLY A 61 -3.89 5.58 6.29
C GLY A 61 -3.44 4.17 5.94
N ILE A 62 -2.12 4.00 5.73
CA ILE A 62 -1.57 2.71 5.30
C ILE A 62 -1.87 1.57 6.29
N LEU A 63 -1.88 1.81 7.61
CA LEU A 63 -2.25 0.77 8.59
C LEU A 63 -3.72 0.31 8.44
N LYS A 64 -4.63 1.20 8.05
CA LYS A 64 -6.04 0.84 7.80
C LYS A 64 -6.12 -0.11 6.61
N ILE A 65 -5.40 0.22 5.53
CA ILE A 65 -5.31 -0.62 4.32
C ILE A 65 -4.70 -1.98 4.66
N LEU A 66 -3.57 -2.03 5.38
CA LEU A 66 -2.92 -3.29 5.74
C LEU A 66 -3.79 -4.15 6.67
N LYS A 67 -4.51 -3.55 7.62
CA LYS A 67 -5.46 -4.28 8.49
C LYS A 67 -6.61 -4.88 7.68
N LEU A 68 -7.15 -4.15 6.70
CA LEU A 68 -8.14 -4.66 5.76
C LEU A 68 -7.58 -5.89 5.02
N VAL A 69 -6.41 -5.77 4.39
CA VAL A 69 -5.78 -6.87 3.65
C VAL A 69 -5.49 -8.08 4.55
N LYS A 70 -4.99 -7.84 5.77
CA LYS A 70 -4.70 -8.90 6.76
C LYS A 70 -5.96 -9.66 7.18
N SER A 71 -7.14 -9.02 7.17
CA SER A 71 -8.40 -9.68 7.50
C SER A 71 -8.78 -10.79 6.49
N TYR A 72 -8.38 -10.64 5.22
CA TYR A 72 -8.56 -11.63 4.15
C TYR A 72 -7.42 -12.66 4.13
N PHE A 73 -6.19 -12.25 4.46
CA PHE A 73 -5.00 -13.10 4.46
C PHE A 73 -4.43 -13.31 5.87
N LYS A 74 -5.26 -13.81 6.78
CA LYS A 74 -4.96 -13.87 8.23
C LYS A 74 -3.64 -14.57 8.58
N ARG A 75 -3.30 -15.62 7.83
CA ARG A 75 -2.11 -16.47 8.07
C ARG A 75 -0.88 -16.02 7.30
N ASP A 76 -1.04 -15.19 6.27
CA ASP A 76 0.07 -14.78 5.41
C ASP A 76 0.78 -13.56 6.00
N ASN A 77 2.11 -13.49 5.88
CA ASN A 77 2.87 -12.28 6.20
C ASN A 77 2.92 -11.35 5.00
N PHE A 78 3.20 -10.07 5.25
CA PHE A 78 3.41 -9.12 4.17
C PHE A 78 4.83 -9.28 3.63
N TYR A 79 4.96 -9.57 2.33
CA TYR A 79 6.24 -9.61 1.65
C TYR A 79 6.73 -8.20 1.34
N PHE A 80 5.91 -7.40 0.67
CA PHE A 80 6.25 -6.03 0.27
C PHE A 80 5.10 -5.07 0.51
N VAL A 81 5.39 -3.88 1.03
CA VAL A 81 4.44 -2.76 1.11
C VAL A 81 5.08 -1.52 0.52
N GLY A 82 4.49 -0.92 -0.51
CA GLY A 82 5.08 0.26 -1.14
C GLY A 82 4.12 1.13 -1.95
N GLY A 83 4.65 2.24 -2.43
CA GLY A 83 3.89 3.32 -3.07
C GLY A 83 3.85 4.59 -2.23
N GLY A 84 2.92 5.50 -2.54
CA GLY A 84 2.70 6.68 -1.71
C GLY A 84 1.96 6.30 -0.42
N LEU A 85 2.53 6.65 0.73
CA LEU A 85 1.97 6.32 2.05
C LEU A 85 1.35 7.54 2.78
N HIS A 86 1.38 8.73 2.16
CA HIS A 86 0.88 10.00 2.69
C HIS A 86 1.40 10.33 4.10
N LEU A 87 2.73 10.33 4.23
CA LEU A 87 3.43 10.50 5.51
C LEU A 87 4.11 11.87 5.65
N ILE A 88 4.03 12.73 4.64
CA ILE A 88 4.74 14.02 4.62
C ILE A 88 4.34 14.97 5.76
N ASP A 89 3.11 14.86 6.24
CA ASP A 89 2.58 15.67 7.35
C ASP A 89 2.70 14.98 8.72
N LYS A 90 3.47 13.88 8.82
CA LYS A 90 3.65 13.13 10.08
C LYS A 90 4.92 13.56 10.81
N ASP A 91 4.81 13.71 12.12
CA ASP A 91 5.97 13.93 12.98
C ASP A 91 6.78 12.64 13.21
N GLN A 92 8.01 12.76 13.70
CA GLN A 92 8.87 11.60 13.95
C GLN A 92 8.27 10.55 14.88
N ARG A 93 7.48 10.94 15.89
CA ARG A 93 6.87 9.98 16.82
C ARG A 93 5.82 9.15 16.09
N GLN A 94 5.04 9.79 15.22
CA GLN A 94 4.06 9.11 14.38
C GLN A 94 4.73 8.17 13.36
N LEU A 95 5.85 8.59 12.77
CA LEU A 95 6.64 7.75 11.85
C LEU A 95 7.25 6.54 12.57
N GLN A 96 7.82 6.74 13.75
CA GLN A 96 8.38 5.66 14.57
C GLN A 96 7.30 4.66 14.99
N PHE A 97 6.14 5.14 15.44
CA PHE A 97 4.98 4.29 15.73
C PHE A 97 4.56 3.48 14.51
N LEU A 98 4.53 4.10 13.33
CA LEU A 98 4.16 3.42 12.09
C LEU A 98 5.12 2.27 11.75
N ILE A 99 6.42 2.51 11.89
CA ILE A 99 7.48 1.51 11.67
C ILE A 99 7.32 0.33 12.63
N GLU A 100 7.02 0.59 13.91
CA GLU A 100 6.76 -0.46 14.89
C GLU A 100 5.53 -1.30 14.53
N GLU A 101 4.44 -0.66 14.10
CA GLU A 101 3.23 -1.35 13.64
C GLU A 101 3.50 -2.20 12.39
N PHE A 102 4.34 -1.73 11.46
CA PHE A 102 4.78 -2.53 10.32
C PHE A 102 5.56 -3.78 10.77
N GLY A 103 6.41 -3.65 11.79
CA GLY A 103 7.10 -4.77 12.43
C GLY A 103 6.12 -5.79 13.03
N LYS A 104 5.10 -5.33 13.77
CA LYS A 104 4.05 -6.18 14.35
C LYS A 104 3.23 -6.90 13.27
N LEU A 105 2.98 -6.23 12.15
CA LEU A 105 2.33 -6.81 10.98
C LEU A 105 3.22 -7.77 10.17
N LYS A 106 4.49 -7.92 10.56
CA LYS A 106 5.51 -8.74 9.89
C LYS A 106 5.68 -8.35 8.43
N VAL A 107 5.75 -7.04 8.16
CA VAL A 107 6.11 -6.52 6.84
C VAL A 107 7.60 -6.80 6.59
N SER A 108 7.89 -7.58 5.55
CA SER A 108 9.26 -8.03 5.26
C SER A 108 10.06 -6.98 4.50
N LYS A 109 9.49 -6.36 3.46
CA LYS A 109 10.11 -5.31 2.64
C LYS A 109 9.21 -4.09 2.54
N VAL A 110 9.81 -2.91 2.44
CA VAL A 110 9.08 -1.64 2.38
C VAL A 110 9.68 -0.69 1.35
N GLY A 111 8.82 0.05 0.65
CA GLY A 111 9.23 1.09 -0.30
C GLY A 111 8.26 2.27 -0.29
N PRO A 112 8.31 3.15 0.73
CA PRO A 112 7.58 4.42 0.67
C PRO A 112 8.18 5.32 -0.41
N THR A 113 7.34 6.08 -1.11
CA THR A 113 7.78 7.07 -2.13
C THR A 113 6.78 8.22 -2.26
N HIS A 114 7.05 9.17 -3.17
CA HIS A 114 6.16 10.26 -3.58
C HIS A 114 5.61 11.08 -2.41
N CYS A 115 4.34 10.90 -2.04
CA CYS A 115 3.67 11.67 -0.99
C CYS A 115 4.07 11.22 0.44
N SER A 116 5.00 10.27 0.55
CA SER A 116 5.56 9.83 1.83
C SER A 116 6.52 10.86 2.44
N GLY A 117 7.28 11.57 1.58
CA GLY A 117 8.26 12.55 2.02
C GLY A 117 9.61 11.95 2.44
N TYR A 118 10.66 12.75 2.29
CA TYR A 118 12.06 12.34 2.49
C TYR A 118 12.34 11.83 3.91
N GLU A 119 11.79 12.49 4.93
CA GLU A 119 12.00 12.10 6.33
C GLU A 119 11.45 10.71 6.62
N ALA A 120 10.25 10.40 6.13
CA ALA A 120 9.67 9.07 6.26
C ALA A 120 10.52 8.03 5.52
N GLU A 121 10.92 8.32 4.27
CA GLU A 121 11.79 7.43 3.49
C GLU A 121 13.08 7.09 4.23
N GLU A 122 13.75 8.08 4.83
CA GLU A 122 15.00 7.86 5.57
C GLU A 122 14.80 7.08 6.87
N LEU A 123 13.71 7.31 7.61
CA LEU A 123 13.42 6.53 8.81
C LEU A 123 13.10 5.07 8.47
N PHE A 124 12.29 4.83 7.44
CA PHE A 124 12.04 3.47 6.94
C PHE A 124 13.33 2.83 6.43
N ARG A 125 14.19 3.56 5.71
CA ARG A 125 15.49 3.06 5.22
C ARG A 125 16.39 2.62 6.37
N LYS A 126 16.52 3.43 7.41
CA LYS A 126 17.31 3.11 8.60
C LYS A 126 16.77 1.88 9.35
N SER A 127 15.45 1.78 9.47
CA SER A 127 14.80 0.67 10.18
C SER A 127 14.87 -0.65 9.40
N TYR A 128 14.59 -0.62 8.11
CA TYR A 128 14.47 -1.82 7.27
C TYR A 128 15.80 -2.27 6.64
N LYS A 129 16.82 -1.40 6.55
CA LYS A 129 18.16 -1.74 6.02
C LYS A 129 18.06 -2.43 4.65
N ASP A 130 18.58 -3.64 4.51
CA ASP A 130 18.56 -4.45 3.28
C ASP A 130 17.14 -4.80 2.79
N ASN A 131 16.14 -4.62 3.65
CA ASN A 131 14.74 -4.80 3.29
C ASN A 131 14.03 -3.52 2.83
N PHE A 132 14.71 -2.37 2.85
CA PHE A 132 14.20 -1.16 2.23
C PHE A 132 14.42 -1.22 0.71
N ILE A 133 13.38 -0.88 -0.04
CA ILE A 133 13.40 -0.86 -1.51
C ILE A 133 13.18 0.58 -1.99
N SER A 134 14.22 1.18 -2.57
CA SER A 134 14.09 2.48 -3.27
C SER A 134 13.13 2.32 -4.45
N LEU A 135 12.08 3.13 -4.54
CA LEU A 135 11.15 3.13 -5.69
C LEU A 135 11.45 4.32 -6.58
N GLU A 136 11.81 4.03 -7.83
CA GLU A 136 12.24 5.02 -8.83
C GLU A 136 11.55 4.74 -10.16
N VAL A 137 11.44 5.77 -11.00
CA VAL A 137 10.84 5.63 -12.33
C VAL A 137 11.63 4.62 -13.15
N GLY A 138 10.92 3.72 -13.85
CA GLY A 138 11.52 2.67 -14.68
C GLY A 138 12.02 1.46 -13.90
N LYS A 139 11.92 1.45 -12.56
CA LYS A 139 12.30 0.30 -11.75
C LYS A 139 11.29 -0.85 -11.87
N SER A 140 11.80 -2.05 -12.09
CA SER A 140 11.04 -3.30 -12.01
C SER A 140 11.34 -4.02 -10.69
N LEU A 141 10.31 -4.62 -10.09
CA LEU A 141 10.40 -5.36 -8.84
C LEU A 141 9.79 -6.74 -9.00
N GLU A 142 10.41 -7.72 -8.34
CA GLU A 142 9.90 -9.08 -8.25
C GLU A 142 9.28 -9.29 -6.85
N VAL A 143 8.02 -9.73 -6.82
CA VAL A 143 7.22 -9.94 -5.60
C VAL A 143 6.59 -11.32 -5.55
#